data_AF-A0A485JI52-F1
#
_entry.id   AF-A0A485JI52-F1
#
_cell.length_a   1.000
_cell.length_b   1.000
_cell.length_c   1.000
_cell.angle_alpha   90.00
_cell.angle_beta   90.00
_cell.angle_gamma   90.00
#
_symmetry.space_group_name_H-M   'P 1'
#
loop_
_entity.id
_entity.type
_entity.pdbx_description
1 polymer ?
#
loop_
_entity_poly.entity_id
_entity_poly.type
_entity_poly.pdbx_seq_one_letter_code
_entity_poly.pdbx_strand_id
1 'polypeptide(L)'
;MAAAYRAPLAGSLFIAEVLFGTMMLASLGPVIISAVVALLVSNLINHSDALLYSVQLSVTIQARDYALIISTGVLAGLCGPLLLTLMNACHRGFVSLKLAPPWQLALGGLIVGLLSLFTPAVWGNGYSTYNPF
;
A
#
# COMPACT_ATOMS: atom_id res chain seq x y z
N MET A 1 6.52 -0.03 7.05
CA MET A 1 5.43 0.91 6.73
C MET A 1 5.80 2.35 7.07
N ALA A 2 6.16 2.68 8.31
CA ALA A 2 6.49 4.05 8.72
C ALA A 2 7.59 4.70 7.86
N ALA A 3 8.72 4.03 7.63
CA ALA A 3 9.82 4.58 6.80
C ALA A 3 9.47 4.71 5.30
N ALA A 4 8.68 3.77 4.76
CA ALA A 4 8.36 3.70 3.32
C ALA A 4 7.18 4.58 2.92
N TYR A 5 6.18 4.70 3.80
CA TYR A 5 4.90 5.40 3.55
C TYR A 5 4.72 6.65 4.42
N ARG A 6 5.71 7.01 5.24
CA ARG A 6 5.65 8.16 6.17
C ARG A 6 4.41 8.19 7.09
N ALA A 7 3.88 7.00 7.42
CA ALA A 7 2.64 6.84 8.18
C ALA A 7 2.86 5.95 9.42
N PRO A 8 3.44 6.49 10.51
CA PRO A 8 3.82 5.69 11.68
C PRO A 8 2.61 5.14 12.43
N LEU A 9 1.56 5.95 12.63
CA LEU A 9 0.35 5.54 13.33
C LEU A 9 -0.41 4.45 12.57
N ALA A 10 -0.65 4.64 11.27
CA ALA A 10 -1.31 3.65 10.43
C ALA A 10 -0.54 2.32 10.42
N GLY A 11 0.79 2.38 10.29
CA GLY A 11 1.63 1.18 10.35
C GLY A 11 1.58 0.45 11.70
N SER A 12 1.59 1.19 12.81
CA SER A 12 1.50 0.58 14.14
C SER A 12 0.13 -0.04 14.43
N LEU A 13 -0.95 0.61 14.00
CA LEU A 13 -2.32 0.09 14.16
C LEU A 13 -2.54 -1.15 13.31
N PHE A 14 -2.04 -1.15 12.07
CA PHE A 14 -2.08 -2.32 11.20
C PHE A 14 -1.40 -3.54 11.85
N ILE A 15 -0.22 -3.35 12.45
CA ILE A 15 0.46 -4.44 13.16
C ILE A 15 -0.32 -4.87 14.41
N ALA A 16 -0.84 -3.92 15.19
CA ALA A 16 -1.63 -4.26 16.38
C ALA A 16 -2.86 -5.11 16.03
N GLU A 17 -3.58 -4.73 14.99
CA GLU A 17 -4.81 -5.42 14.57
C GLU A 17 -4.53 -6.74 13.85
N VAL A 18 -3.65 -6.74 12.84
CA VAL A 18 -3.46 -7.91 11.97
C VAL A 18 -2.49 -8.93 12.55
N LEU A 19 -1.42 -8.50 13.23
CA LEU A 19 -0.42 -9.43 13.78
C LEU A 19 -0.79 -9.93 15.18
N PHE A 20 -1.23 -9.03 16.07
CA PHE A 20 -1.58 -9.40 17.45
C PHE A 20 -3.04 -9.78 17.62
N GLY A 21 -3.90 -9.51 16.63
CA GLY A 21 -5.33 -9.84 16.66
C GLY A 21 -6.13 -9.07 17.72
N THR A 22 -5.49 -8.19 18.49
CA THR A 22 -6.10 -7.43 19.57
C THR A 22 -5.43 -6.08 19.71
N MET A 23 -6.24 -5.04 19.95
CA MET A 23 -5.76 -3.70 20.31
C MET A 23 -5.32 -3.67 21.77
N MET A 24 -4.32 -4.47 22.13
CA MET A 24 -3.72 -4.41 23.46
C MET A 24 -2.83 -3.17 23.56
N LEU A 25 -3.30 -2.15 24.30
CA LEU A 25 -2.55 -0.91 24.56
C LEU A 25 -1.13 -1.18 25.09
N ALA A 26 -0.94 -2.27 25.84
CA ALA A 26 0.34 -2.67 26.40
C ALA A 26 1.42 -2.96 25.34
N SER A 27 1.03 -3.53 24.18
CA SER A 27 1.95 -3.82 23.07
C SER A 27 2.07 -2.65 22.09
N LEU A 28 1.12 -1.72 22.13
CA LEU A 28 0.99 -0.64 21.15
C LEU A 28 2.03 0.46 21.37
N GLY A 29 2.36 0.79 22.63
CA GLY A 29 3.37 1.78 22.99
C GLY A 29 4.74 1.52 22.34
N PRO A 30 5.36 0.34 22.57
CA PRO A 30 6.65 0.00 21.96
C PRO A 30 6.62 0.00 20.42
N VAL A 31 5.52 -0.44 19.81
CA VAL A 31 5.38 -0.49 18.34
C VAL A 31 5.28 0.92 17.75
N ILE A 32 4.54 1.83 18.38
CA ILE A 32 4.50 3.25 17.97
C ILE A 32 5.90 3.85 18.06
N ILE A 33 6.60 3.66 19.19
CA ILE A 33 7.93 4.25 19.38
C ILE A 33 8.88 3.77 18.28
N SER A 34 8.90 2.47 17.99
CA SER A 34 9.70 1.91 16.90
C SER A 34 9.32 2.49 15.53
N ALA A 35 8.02 2.64 15.24
CA ALA A 35 7.54 3.24 14.00
C ALA A 35 7.97 4.71 13.86
N VAL A 36 7.94 5.49 14.94
CA VAL A 36 8.40 6.90 14.96
C VAL A 36 9.91 6.98 14.78
N VAL A 37 10.69 6.14 15.46
CA VAL A 37 12.16 6.09 15.28
C VAL A 37 12.49 5.75 13.83
N ALA A 38 11.81 4.78 13.23
CA ALA A 38 12.00 4.43 11.82
C ALA A 38 11.66 5.60 10.87
N LEU A 39 10.64 6.40 11.18
CA LEU A 39 10.31 7.61 10.43
C LEU A 39 11.42 8.66 10.54
N LEU A 40 11.88 8.96 11.77
CA LEU A 40 12.92 9.96 12.02
C LEU A 40 14.25 9.58 11.35
N VAL A 41 14.63 8.32 11.42
CA VAL A 41 15.84 7.81 10.73
C VAL A 41 15.66 7.92 9.21
N SER A 42 14.49 7.58 8.67
CA SER A 42 14.21 7.74 7.24
C SER A 42 14.31 9.20 6.80
N ASN A 43 13.77 10.14 7.58
CA ASN A 43 13.83 11.56 7.27
C ASN A 43 15.26 12.10 7.33
N LEU A 44 16.06 11.65 8.31
CA LEU A 44 17.46 12.02 8.44
C LEU A 44 18.28 11.55 7.22
N ILE A 45 18.08 10.31 6.79
CA ILE A 45 18.77 9.76 5.61
C ILE A 45 18.33 10.47 4.33
N ASN A 46 17.03 10.70 4.17
CA ASN A 46 16.45 11.29 2.96
C ASN A 46 16.50 12.83 2.93
N HIS A 47 16.99 13.48 4.00
CA HIS A 47 17.05 14.93 4.18
C HIS A 47 15.72 15.63 3.86
N SER A 48 14.58 14.99 4.17
CA SER A 48 13.26 15.48 3.79
C SER A 48 12.18 14.97 4.71
N ASP A 49 11.42 15.90 5.29
CA ASP A 49 10.25 15.65 6.14
C ASP A 49 8.91 15.77 5.37
N ALA A 50 8.96 15.95 4.05
CA ALA A 50 7.76 16.18 3.23
C ALA A 50 6.75 15.02 3.35
N LEU A 51 5.48 15.31 3.59
CA LEU A 51 4.42 14.30 3.51
C LEU A 51 4.34 13.78 2.08
N LEU A 52 4.16 12.46 1.90
CA LEU A 52 3.97 11.87 0.56
C LEU A 52 2.72 12.41 -0.14
N TYR A 53 1.76 12.90 0.65
CA TYR A 53 0.52 13.46 0.16
C TYR A 53 -0.04 14.45 1.19
N SER A 54 -0.42 15.64 0.74
CA SER A 54 -1.08 16.66 1.57
C SER A 54 -2.42 17.02 0.95
N VAL A 55 -3.52 16.61 1.58
CA VAL A 55 -4.87 17.05 1.19
C VAL A 55 -5.27 18.20 2.08
N GLN A 56 -5.52 19.36 1.47
CA GLN A 56 -6.22 20.43 2.18
C GLN A 56 -7.72 20.24 1.98
N LEU A 57 -8.38 19.77 3.03
CA LEU A 57 -9.83 19.60 3.02
C LEU A 57 -10.48 20.94 3.42
N SER A 58 -10.91 21.73 2.44
CA SER A 58 -11.68 22.96 2.64
C SER A 58 -13.09 22.81 2.08
N VAL A 59 -13.86 21.86 2.63
CA VAL A 59 -15.26 21.65 2.23
C VAL A 59 -16.13 21.39 3.46
N THR A 60 -17.29 22.04 3.51
CA THR A 60 -18.35 21.73 4.48
C THR A 60 -19.06 20.46 4.06
N ILE A 61 -18.94 19.39 4.86
CA ILE A 61 -19.52 18.08 4.57
C ILE A 61 -21.05 18.14 4.73
N GLN A 62 -21.78 17.71 3.71
CA GLN A 62 -23.24 17.57 3.72
C GLN A 62 -23.67 16.11 3.89
N ALA A 63 -24.95 15.88 4.21
CA ALA A 63 -25.50 14.53 4.38
C ALA A 63 -25.32 13.62 3.15
N ARG A 64 -25.32 14.19 1.93
CA ARG A 64 -25.07 13.45 0.68
C ARG A 64 -23.64 12.92 0.58
N ASP A 65 -22.66 13.64 1.12
CA ASP A 65 -21.26 13.23 1.08
C ASP A 65 -21.03 11.99 1.93
N TYR A 66 -21.73 11.86 3.06
CA TYR A 66 -21.68 10.64 3.87
C TYR A 66 -22.21 9.42 3.10
N ALA A 67 -23.27 9.57 2.32
CA ALA A 67 -23.77 8.48 1.48
C ALA A 67 -22.72 8.07 0.42
N LEU A 68 -22.05 9.04 -0.20
CA LEU A 68 -20.96 8.79 -1.15
C LEU A 68 -19.77 8.11 -0.46
N ILE A 69 -19.33 8.58 0.71
CA ILE A 69 -18.24 7.98 1.49
C ILE A 69 -18.55 6.53 1.85
N ILE A 70 -19.77 6.23 2.32
CA ILE A 70 -20.17 4.86 2.65
C ILE A 70 -20.18 4.00 1.39
N SER A 71 -20.77 4.48 0.28
CA SER A 71 -20.84 3.72 -0.97
C SER A 71 -19.45 3.41 -1.53
N THR A 72 -18.53 4.36 -1.50
CA THR A 72 -17.13 4.17 -1.93
C THR A 72 -16.39 3.23 -0.99
N GLY A 73 -16.60 3.32 0.32
CA GLY A 73 -16.04 2.38 1.30
C GLY A 73 -16.50 0.93 1.05
N VAL A 74 -17.79 0.73 0.75
CA VAL A 74 -18.33 -0.60 0.40
C VAL A 74 -17.71 -1.13 -0.89
N LEU A 75 -17.66 -0.30 -1.94
CA LEU A 75 -17.06 -0.69 -3.23
C LEU A 75 -15.57 -1.03 -3.06
N ALA A 76 -14.80 -0.20 -2.36
CA ALA A 76 -13.39 -0.44 -2.09
C ALA A 76 -13.17 -1.70 -1.24
N GLY A 77 -14.03 -1.93 -0.24
CA GLY A 77 -14.00 -3.13 0.59
C GLY A 77 -14.24 -4.41 -0.22
N LEU A 78 -15.17 -4.39 -1.18
CA LEU A 78 -15.43 -5.52 -2.08
C LEU A 78 -14.28 -5.77 -3.06
N CYS A 79 -13.57 -4.73 -3.48
CA CYS A 79 -12.37 -4.87 -4.33
C CYS A 79 -11.23 -5.60 -3.61
N GLY A 80 -11.14 -5.56 -2.28
CA GLY A 80 -10.08 -6.20 -1.49
C GLY A 80 -9.98 -7.72 -1.74
N PRO A 81 -11.03 -8.52 -1.45
CA PRO A 81 -11.05 -9.95 -1.74
C PRO A 81 -10.86 -10.27 -3.24
N LEU A 82 -11.38 -9.42 -4.12
CA LEU A 82 -11.24 -9.58 -5.57
C LEU A 82 -9.76 -9.46 -5.99
N LEU A 83 -9.03 -8.49 -5.43
CA LEU A 83 -7.59 -8.34 -5.66
C LEU A 83 -6.81 -9.56 -5.13
N LEU A 84 -7.13 -10.04 -3.93
CA LEU A 84 -6.46 -11.21 -3.34
C LEU A 84 -6.71 -12.48 -4.15
N THR A 85 -7.93 -12.68 -4.65
CA THR A 85 -8.25 -13.85 -5.50
C THR A 85 -7.53 -13.77 -6.84
N LEU A 86 -7.44 -12.59 -7.46
CA LEU A 86 -6.67 -12.37 -8.68
C LEU A 86 -5.18 -12.63 -8.48
N MET A 87 -4.59 -12.11 -7.39
CA MET A 87 -3.18 -12.38 -7.06
C MET A 87 -2.92 -13.87 -6.89
N ASN A 88 -3.79 -14.58 -6.17
CA ASN A 88 -3.68 -16.02 -6.00
C ASN A 88 -3.86 -16.79 -7.33
N ALA A 89 -4.75 -16.34 -8.21
CA ALA A 89 -4.93 -16.93 -9.52
C ALA A 89 -3.68 -16.75 -10.40
N CYS A 90 -3.10 -15.55 -10.44
CA CYS A 90 -1.85 -15.27 -11.13
C CYS A 90 -0.70 -16.13 -10.56
N HIS A 91 -0.56 -16.18 -9.24
CA HIS A 91 0.46 -16.99 -8.58
C HIS A 91 0.34 -18.47 -8.94
N ARG A 92 -0.88 -19.03 -8.86
CA ARG A 92 -1.15 -20.42 -9.25
C ARG A 92 -0.85 -20.67 -10.73
N GLY A 93 -1.18 -19.73 -11.62
CA GLY A 93 -0.82 -19.79 -13.03
C GLY A 93 0.70 -19.88 -13.21
N PHE A 94 1.44 -18.99 -12.54
CA PHE A 94 2.90 -18.96 -12.58
C PHE A 94 3.56 -20.24 -12.02
N VAL A 95 3.05 -20.79 -10.91
CA VAL A 95 3.53 -22.05 -10.35
C VAL A 95 3.18 -23.24 -11.24
N SER A 96 2.01 -23.23 -11.90
CA SER A 96 1.57 -24.32 -12.80
C SER A 96 2.45 -24.50 -14.04
N LEU A 97 3.18 -23.46 -14.44
CA LEU A 97 4.14 -23.50 -15.55
C LEU A 97 5.37 -24.39 -15.25
N LYS A 98 5.61 -24.76 -13.97
CA LYS A 98 6.72 -25.64 -13.53
C LYS A 98 8.10 -25.20 -14.03
N LEU A 99 8.28 -23.90 -14.26
CA LEU A 99 9.57 -23.33 -14.67
C LEU A 99 10.52 -23.28 -13.47
N ALA A 100 11.82 -23.39 -13.73
CA ALA A 100 12.80 -23.12 -12.70
C ALA A 100 12.71 -21.63 -12.27
N PRO A 101 13.03 -21.29 -11.01
CA PRO A 101 12.92 -19.93 -10.49
C PRO A 101 13.49 -18.81 -11.38
N PRO A 102 14.69 -18.93 -12.01
CA PRO A 102 15.21 -17.87 -12.87
C PRO A 102 14.36 -17.65 -14.12
N TRP A 103 13.83 -18.71 -14.72
CA TRP A 103 12.98 -18.63 -15.93
C TRP A 103 11.61 -18.06 -15.61
N GLN A 104 11.06 -18.38 -14.45
CA GLN A 104 9.80 -17.84 -13.98
C GLN A 104 9.89 -16.32 -13.74
N LEU A 105 11.00 -15.87 -13.13
CA LEU A 105 11.29 -14.45 -12.95
C LEU A 105 11.53 -13.73 -14.29
N ALA A 106 12.28 -14.34 -15.20
CA ALA A 106 12.52 -13.78 -16.54
C ALA A 106 11.22 -13.60 -17.32
N LEU A 107 10.33 -14.59 -17.29
CA LEU A 107 9.01 -14.50 -17.93
C LEU A 107 8.15 -13.40 -17.30
N GLY A 108 8.12 -13.31 -15.97
CA GLY A 108 7.41 -12.24 -15.26
C GLY A 108 7.94 -10.84 -15.63
N GLY A 109 9.26 -10.68 -15.64
CA GLY A 109 9.93 -9.44 -16.05
C GLY A 109 9.65 -9.07 -17.51
N LEU A 110 9.63 -10.06 -18.42
CA LEU A 110 9.31 -9.84 -19.83
C LEU A 110 7.86 -9.39 -20.02
N ILE A 111 6.91 -10.01 -19.32
CA ILE A 111 5.49 -9.61 -19.36
C ILE A 111 5.32 -8.17 -18.84
N VAL A 112 5.89 -7.86 -17.67
CA VAL A 112 5.82 -6.51 -17.09
C VAL A 112 6.52 -5.48 -17.98
N GLY A 113 7.67 -5.83 -18.56
CA GLY A 113 8.42 -4.97 -19.49
C GLY A 113 7.68 -4.70 -20.80
N LEU A 114 6.94 -5.68 -21.33
CA LEU A 114 6.09 -5.44 -22.50
C LEU A 114 4.88 -4.57 -22.15
N LEU A 115 4.27 -4.77 -20.97
CA LEU A 115 3.17 -3.93 -20.51
C LEU A 115 3.59 -2.47 -20.28
N SER A 116 4.83 -2.23 -19.81
CA SER A 116 5.33 -0.88 -19.54
C SER A 116 5.56 -0.07 -20.82
N LEU A 117 5.74 -0.71 -21.98
CA LEU A 117 5.82 -0.02 -23.28
C LEU A 117 4.49 0.65 -23.65
N PHE A 118 3.36 0.04 -23.28
CA PHE A 118 2.02 0.60 -23.54
C PHE A 118 1.55 1.52 -22.43
N THR A 119 1.79 1.13 -21.18
CA THR A 119 1.32 1.87 -20.01
C THR A 119 2.46 2.02 -19.00
N PRO A 120 3.28 3.08 -19.10
CA PRO A 120 4.41 3.29 -18.20
C PRO A 120 4.00 3.62 -16.75
N ALA A 121 2.71 3.61 -16.41
CA ALA A 121 2.24 3.71 -15.03
C ALA A 121 2.18 2.33 -14.32
N VAL A 122 2.39 1.21 -15.04
CA VAL A 122 2.30 -0.15 -14.46
C VAL A 122 3.51 -0.56 -13.63
N TRP A 123 4.66 0.06 -13.86
CA TRP A 123 5.89 -0.17 -13.10
C TRP A 123 6.09 0.88 -12.00
N GLY A 124 6.88 0.52 -10.98
CA GLY A 124 7.16 1.38 -9.83
C GLY A 124 6.18 1.19 -8.67
N ASN A 125 6.26 2.08 -7.68
CA ASN A 125 5.50 1.97 -6.41
C ASN A 125 4.12 2.66 -6.47
N GLY A 126 3.68 3.10 -7.64
CA GLY A 126 2.39 3.79 -7.84
C GLY A 126 2.38 5.30 -7.52
N TYR A 127 3.49 5.84 -7.00
CA TYR A 127 3.61 7.26 -6.64
C TYR A 127 3.41 8.22 -7.82
N SER A 128 3.96 7.86 -8.98
CA SER A 128 3.89 8.64 -10.21
C SER A 128 2.50 8.69 -10.85
N THR A 129 1.60 7.76 -10.50
CA THR A 129 0.26 7.69 -11.09
C THR A 129 -0.70 8.71 -10.48
N TYR A 130 -0.48 9.12 -9.23
CA TYR A 130 -1.35 10.07 -8.53
C TYR A 130 -0.79 11.49 -8.45
N ASN A 131 0.54 11.67 -8.47
CA ASN A 131 1.19 12.98 -8.48
C ASN A 131 2.13 13.08 -9.69
N PRO A 132 1.61 13.48 -10.88
CA PRO A 132 2.39 13.45 -12.11
C PRO A 132 3.67 14.30 -12.06
N PHE A 133 3.69 15.41 -11.32
CA PHE A 133 4.88 16.24 -11.05
C PHE A 133 4.66 17.00 -9.74
#